data_AF-A0A7C6E6B1-F1
#
_entry.id   AF-A0A7C6E6B1-F1
#
_cell.length_a   1.000
_cell.length_b   1.000
_cell.length_c   1.000
_cell.angle_alpha   90.00
_cell.angle_beta   90.00
_cell.angle_gamma   90.00
#
_symmetry.space_group_name_H-M   'P 1'
#
loop_
_entity.id
_entity.type
_entity.pdbx_description
1 polymer ?
#
loop_
_entity_poly.entity_id
_entity_poly.type
_entity_poly.pdbx_seq_one_letter_code
_entity_poly.pdbx_strand_id
1 'polypeptide(L)' 'MRRILGLVMLALGLAWAQVDKLKACFIYVRPIGDAGWTYAHDQGRKKAEAALPWLETRYVESVP' A
#
# COMPACT_ATOMS: atom_id res chain seq x y z
N MET A 1 -15.54 33.29 -21.44
CA MET A 1 -14.72 32.97 -20.23
C MET A 1 -15.39 31.94 -19.31
N ARG A 2 -16.67 32.09 -18.92
CA ARG A 2 -17.41 31.11 -18.08
C ARG A 2 -17.45 29.66 -18.60
N ARG A 3 -17.52 29.43 -19.91
CA ARG A 3 -17.54 28.08 -20.51
C ARG A 3 -16.18 27.37 -20.46
N ILE A 4 -15.10 28.14 -20.58
CA ILE A 4 -13.73 27.63 -20.50
C ILE A 4 -13.42 27.22 -19.05
N LEU A 5 -13.92 27.99 -18.07
CA LEU A 5 -13.82 27.66 -16.65
C LEU A 5 -14.58 26.37 -16.29
N GLY A 6 -15.75 26.14 -16.88
CA GLY A 6 -16.53 24.90 -16.68
C GLY A 6 -15.84 23.65 -17.24
N LEU A 7 -15.13 23.75 -18.36
CA LEU A 7 -14.34 22.66 -18.92
C LEU A 7 -13.09 22.33 -18.06
N VAL A 8 -12.45 23.35 -17.49
CA VAL A 8 -11.31 23.18 -16.57
C VAL A 8 -11.75 22.51 -15.26
N MET A 9 -12.94 22.84 -14.74
CA MET A 9 -13.48 22.18 -13.55
C MET A 9 -13.90 20.72 -13.80
N LEU A 10 -14.42 20.38 -14.99
CA LEU A 10 -14.72 18.98 -15.34
C LEU A 10 -13.44 18.14 -15.50
N ALA A 11 -12.38 18.74 -16.05
CA ALA A 11 -11.07 18.11 -16.15
C ALA A 11 -10.42 17.87 -14.77
N LEU A 12 -10.68 18.74 -13.78
CA LEU A 12 -10.29 18.53 -12.37
C LEU A 12 -11.17 17.50 -11.65
N GLY A 13 -12.43 17.31 -12.08
CA GLY A 13 -13.33 16.29 -11.52
C GLY A 13 -12.91 14.84 -11.81
N LEU A 14 -12.12 14.61 -12.87
CA LEU A 14 -11.46 13.34 -13.17
C LEU A 14 -10.18 13.11 -12.33
N ALA A 15 -9.72 14.10 -11.55
CA ALA A 15 -8.42 14.05 -10.91
C ALA A 15 -8.33 13.13 -9.67
N TRP A 16 -9.41 12.48 -9.22
CA TRP A 16 -9.37 11.65 -8.00
C TRP A 16 -10.28 10.42 -8.09
N ALA A 17 -10.12 9.61 -9.13
CA ALA A 17 -10.52 8.21 -9.00
C ALA A 17 -9.65 7.60 -7.89
N GLN A 18 -10.14 7.59 -6.65
CA GLN A 18 -9.47 7.01 -5.51
C GLN A 18 -9.45 5.50 -5.70
N VAL A 19 -8.42 5.00 -6.39
CA VAL A 19 -8.19 3.56 -6.50
C VAL A 19 -7.94 3.05 -5.09
N ASP A 20 -8.79 2.13 -4.64
CA ASP A 20 -8.63 1.51 -3.33
C ASP A 20 -7.22 0.93 -3.21
N LYS A 21 -6.62 1.10 -2.03
CA LYS A 21 -5.30 0.52 -1.76
C LYS A 21 -5.36 -0.99 -1.94
N LEU A 22 -4.35 -1.54 -2.62
CA LEU A 22 -4.14 -2.97 -2.66
C LEU A 22 -3.84 -3.46 -1.25
N LYS A 23 -4.65 -4.40 -0.75
CA LYS A 23 -4.47 -5.02 0.56
C LYS A 23 -3.69 -6.33 0.41
N ALA A 24 -2.55 -6.43 1.09
CA ALA A 24 -1.74 -7.64 1.10
C ALA A 24 -1.48 -8.12 2.55
N CYS A 25 -1.58 -9.42 2.79
CA CYS A 25 -1.27 -10.02 4.08
C CYS A 25 -0.05 -10.93 3.97
N PHE A 26 0.89 -10.80 4.91
CA PHE A 26 2.09 -11.62 5.00
C PHE A 26 1.95 -12.61 6.17
N ILE A 27 2.08 -13.90 5.88
CA ILE A 27 1.98 -14.95 6.89
C ILE A 27 3.37 -15.53 7.14
N TYR A 28 3.81 -15.49 8.38
CA TYR A 28 5.13 -15.97 8.79
C TYR A 28 5.02 -17.17 9.72
N VAL A 29 5.84 -18.20 9.44
CA VAL A 29 5.90 -19.43 10.25
C VAL A 29 6.63 -19.20 11.57
N ARG A 30 7.67 -18.35 11.57
CA ARG A 30 8.49 -18.02 12.76
C ARG A 30 8.32 -16.56 13.17
N PRO A 31 8.63 -16.20 14.44
CA PRO A 31 8.62 -14.82 14.90
C PRO A 31 9.56 -13.90 14.09
N ILE A 32 9.17 -12.64 13.94
CA ILE A 32 9.99 -11.58 13.33
C ILE A 32 11.23 -11.30 14.18
N GLY A 33 11.16 -11.51 15.50
CA GLY A 33 12.25 -11.26 16.46
C GLY A 33 13.51 -12.12 16.28
N ASP A 34 13.43 -13.24 15.54
CA ASP A 34 14.53 -14.21 15.38
C ASP A 34 15.70 -13.72 14.50
N ALA A 35 15.64 -12.48 13.99
CA ALA A 35 16.67 -11.85 13.14
C ALA A 35 17.11 -12.68 11.90
N GLY A 36 16.26 -13.59 11.43
CA GLY A 36 16.53 -14.48 10.30
C GLY A 36 15.63 -14.22 9.08
N TRP A 37 15.13 -15.29 8.46
CA TRP A 37 14.26 -15.25 7.28
C TRP A 37 13.02 -14.36 7.47
N THR A 38 12.24 -14.59 8.53
CA THR A 38 11.04 -13.79 8.80
C THR A 38 11.38 -12.31 8.95
N TYR A 39 12.45 -11.99 9.69
CA TYR A 39 12.91 -10.62 9.85
C TYR A 39 13.23 -9.97 8.51
N ALA A 40 14.02 -10.64 7.65
CA ALA A 40 14.36 -10.12 6.33
C ALA A 40 13.12 -9.88 5.46
N HIS A 41 12.13 -10.77 5.52
CA HIS A 41 10.85 -10.62 4.82
C HIS A 41 10.02 -9.46 5.36
N ASP A 42 9.94 -9.26 6.68
CA ASP A 42 9.24 -8.10 7.27
C ASP A 42 9.94 -6.77 6.93
N GLN A 43 11.27 -6.75 6.86
CA GLN A 43 12.00 -5.59 6.35
C GLN A 43 11.67 -5.32 4.87
N GLY A 44 11.55 -6.37 4.05
CA GLY A 44 11.08 -6.26 2.68
C GLY A 44 9.67 -5.68 2.57
N ARG A 45 8.73 -6.18 3.39
CA ARG A 45 7.35 -5.66 3.49
C ARG A 45 7.34 -4.17 3.85
N LYS A 46 8.09 -3.77 4.87
CA LYS A 46 8.21 -2.34 5.30
C LYS A 46 8.75 -1.46 4.17
N LYS A 47 9.77 -1.93 3.45
CA LYS A 47 10.31 -1.22 2.28
C LYS A 47 9.28 -1.10 1.15
N ALA A 48 8.52 -2.17 0.88
CA ALA A 48 7.46 -2.14 -0.12
C ALA A 48 6.33 -1.18 0.26
N GLU A 49 5.87 -1.20 1.51
CA GLU A 49 4.84 -0.29 2.03
C GLU A 49 5.29 1.18 1.98
N ALA A 50 6.58 1.46 2.26
CA ALA A 50 7.14 2.80 2.12
C ALA A 50 7.27 3.25 0.66
N ALA A 51 7.57 2.32 -0.27
CA ALA A 51 7.79 2.63 -1.68
C ALA A 51 6.49 2.70 -2.50
N LEU A 52 5.41 2.08 -2.03
CA LEU A 52 4.17 1.89 -2.78
C LEU A 52 2.99 2.56 -2.05
N PRO A 53 2.64 3.82 -2.37
CA PRO A 53 1.59 4.57 -1.68
C PRO A 53 0.20 3.93 -1.75
N TRP A 54 0.00 3.08 -2.77
CA TRP A 54 -1.22 2.33 -3.02
C TRP A 54 -1.24 0.95 -2.34
N LEU A 55 -0.20 0.55 -1.60
CA LEU A 55 -0.14 -0.71 -0.87
C LEU A 55 -0.51 -0.50 0.60
N GLU A 56 -1.39 -1.35 1.13
CA GLU A 56 -1.65 -1.52 2.56
C GLU A 56 -1.27 -2.95 2.95
N THR A 57 -0.39 -3.10 3.94
CA THR A 57 0.04 -4.43 4.38
C THR A 57 -0.43 -4.77 5.79
N ARG A 58 -0.67 -6.06 6.02
CA ARG A 58 -0.84 -6.67 7.35
C ARG A 58 0.09 -7.87 7.46
N TYR A 59 0.36 -8.29 8.69
CA TYR A 59 1.12 -9.52 8.93
C TYR A 59 0.55 -10.30 10.11
N VAL A 60 0.75 -11.62 10.05
CA VAL A 60 0.57 -12.54 11.17
C VAL A 60 1.83 -13.39 11.26
N GLU A 61 2.35 -13.57 12.46
CA GLU A 61 3.52 -14.41 12.73
C GLU A 61 3.16 -15.60 13.60
N SER A 62 4.12 -16.55 13.71
CA SER A 62 3.98 -17.77 14.50
C SER A 62 2.78 -18.63 14.10
N VAL A 63 2.50 -18.70 12.79
CA VAL A 63 1.43 -19.55 12.25
C VAL A 63 1.94 -20.99 12.09
N PRO A 64 1.28 -21.98 12.73
CA PRO A 64 1.66 -23.40 12.65
C PRO A 64 1.38 -24.05 11.30
#